data_AF-A0A2V8TW17-F1
#
_entry.id   AF-A0A2V8TW17-F1
#
_cell.length_a   1.000
_cell.length_b   1.000
_cell.length_c   1.000
_cell.angle_alpha   90.00
_cell.angle_beta   90.00
_cell.angle_gamma   90.00
#
_symmetry.space_group_name_H-M   'P 1'
#
loop_
_entity.id
_entity.type
_entity.pdbx_description
1 polymer ?
#
loop_
_entity_poly.entity_id
_entity_poly.type
_entity_poly.pdbx_seq_one_letter_code
_entity_poly.pdbx_strand_id
1 'polypeptide(L)'
;MTGEEYGQAYKRGFDLTIRFLLSRGAPGDRAREVAQAAWARGWERLNQLRDKNLIFTWVNTIALNMYRSVLRSEPAYHALPELVTKAGINLAAIDVARILKICRPCDRMLLEQQMQGATTEELARKQGVTETAIRIRLLRARRAARSRVEKRSTRSAEANHSFAAKCDAA
;
A
#
# COMPACT_ATOMS: atom_id res chain seq x y z
N MET A 1 -26.41 45.25 -7.37
CA MET A 1 -26.77 44.28 -8.44
C MET A 1 -28.25 44.00 -8.31
N THR A 2 -29.00 43.88 -9.40
CA THR A 2 -30.44 43.53 -9.32
C THR A 2 -30.62 42.03 -9.09
N GLY A 3 -31.82 41.63 -8.69
CA GLY A 3 -32.15 40.23 -8.50
C GLY A 3 -32.05 39.41 -9.79
N GLU A 4 -32.50 39.97 -10.91
CA GLU A 4 -32.41 39.30 -12.21
C GLU A 4 -30.95 39.12 -12.66
N GLU A 5 -30.11 40.15 -12.48
CA GLU A 5 -28.66 40.08 -12.77
C GLU A 5 -27.99 38.95 -11.97
N TYR A 6 -28.33 38.81 -10.68
CA TYR A 6 -27.82 37.73 -9.85
C TYR A 6 -28.32 36.36 -10.31
N GLY A 7 -29.61 36.23 -10.66
CA GLY A 7 -30.18 34.99 -11.16
C GLY A 7 -29.48 34.50 -12.43
N GLN A 8 -29.09 35.43 -13.32
CA GLN A 8 -28.30 35.10 -14.51
C GLN A 8 -26.84 34.75 -14.19
N ALA A 9 -26.25 35.38 -13.17
CA ALA A 9 -24.93 34.98 -12.67
C ALA A 9 -24.98 33.57 -12.07
N TYR A 10 -26.01 33.23 -11.29
CA TYR A 10 -26.21 31.91 -10.70
C TYR A 10 -26.26 30.81 -11.76
N LYS A 11 -27.11 30.96 -12.80
CA LYS A 11 -27.23 29.97 -13.87
C LYS A 11 -25.92 29.67 -14.59
N ARG A 12 -25.05 30.68 -14.73
CA ARG A 12 -23.73 30.54 -15.38
C ARG A 12 -22.63 30.05 -14.44
N GLY A 13 -22.70 30.44 -13.17
CA GLY A 13 -21.62 30.26 -12.20
C GLY A 13 -21.76 29.07 -11.28
N PHE A 14 -22.95 28.49 -11.16
CA PHE A 14 -23.21 27.39 -10.22
C PHE A 14 -22.30 26.17 -10.49
N ASP A 15 -22.29 25.67 -11.72
CA ASP A 15 -21.46 24.53 -12.10
C ASP A 15 -19.96 24.83 -11.98
N LEU A 16 -19.55 26.08 -12.26
CA LEU A 16 -18.16 26.52 -12.07
C LEU A 16 -17.78 26.53 -10.59
N THR A 17 -18.70 26.91 -9.71
CA THR A 17 -18.52 26.89 -8.25
C THR A 17 -18.37 25.45 -7.75
N ILE A 18 -19.17 24.51 -8.29
CA ILE A 18 -19.02 23.08 -7.98
C ILE A 18 -17.65 22.59 -8.42
N ARG A 19 -17.24 22.82 -9.67
CA ARG A 19 -15.91 22.42 -10.18
C ARG A 19 -14.78 23.03 -9.35
N PHE A 20 -14.94 24.29 -8.94
CA PHE A 20 -14.01 24.95 -8.04
C PHE A 20 -13.90 24.20 -6.71
N LEU A 21 -15.01 23.86 -6.05
CA LEU A 21 -14.98 23.11 -4.78
C LEU A 21 -14.41 21.70 -4.93
N LEU A 22 -14.75 20.99 -6.02
CA LEU A 22 -14.16 19.69 -6.35
C LEU A 22 -12.63 19.78 -6.47
N SER A 23 -12.12 20.81 -7.15
CA SER A 23 -10.67 21.05 -7.28
C SER A 23 -9.98 21.34 -5.94
N ARG A 24 -10.76 21.68 -4.89
CA ARG A 24 -10.27 21.93 -3.53
C ARG A 24 -10.46 20.74 -2.60
N GLY A 25 -10.87 19.58 -3.12
CA GLY A 25 -10.98 18.33 -2.35
C GLY A 25 -12.36 18.08 -1.73
N ALA A 26 -13.37 18.91 -2.03
CA ALA A 26 -14.72 18.61 -1.60
C ALA A 26 -15.27 17.37 -2.33
N PRO A 27 -15.88 16.38 -1.64
CA PRO A 27 -16.53 15.27 -2.30
C PRO A 27 -17.76 15.77 -3.10
N GLY A 28 -18.13 15.02 -4.15
CA GLY A 28 -19.14 15.42 -5.14
C GLY A 28 -20.43 15.98 -4.56
N ASP A 29 -21.04 15.21 -3.67
CA ASP A 29 -22.32 15.58 -3.05
C ASP A 29 -22.19 16.84 -2.19
N ARG A 30 -21.12 16.93 -1.39
CA ARG A 30 -20.83 18.11 -0.56
C ARG A 30 -20.52 19.35 -1.37
N ALA A 31 -19.81 19.22 -2.50
CA ALA A 31 -19.50 20.34 -3.37
C ALA A 31 -20.78 21.00 -3.92
N ARG A 32 -21.77 20.19 -4.31
CA ARG A 32 -23.08 20.67 -4.76
C ARG A 32 -23.85 21.36 -3.63
N GLU A 33 -23.94 20.75 -2.47
CA GLU A 33 -24.62 21.32 -1.29
C GLU A 33 -24.01 22.67 -0.88
N VAL A 34 -22.69 22.74 -0.77
CA VAL A 34 -21.97 23.96 -0.38
C VAL A 34 -22.11 25.05 -1.44
N ALA A 35 -22.06 24.70 -2.73
CA ALA A 35 -22.30 25.67 -3.80
C ALA A 35 -23.71 26.27 -3.70
N GLN A 36 -24.74 25.44 -3.48
CA GLN A 36 -26.11 25.91 -3.34
C GLN A 36 -26.27 26.85 -2.16
N ALA A 37 -25.73 26.47 -1.00
CA ALA A 37 -25.79 27.30 0.20
C ALA A 37 -25.01 28.61 0.04
N ALA A 38 -23.87 28.59 -0.66
CA ALA A 38 -23.09 29.79 -0.94
C ALA A 38 -23.84 30.77 -1.85
N TRP A 39 -24.50 30.28 -2.91
CA TRP A 39 -25.31 31.10 -3.80
C TRP A 39 -26.59 31.61 -3.12
N ALA A 40 -27.21 30.86 -2.22
CA ALA A 40 -28.32 31.37 -1.42
C ALA A 40 -27.86 32.49 -0.47
N ARG A 41 -26.74 32.27 0.24
CA ARG A 41 -26.18 33.25 1.18
C ARG A 41 -25.64 34.50 0.48
N GLY A 42 -25.11 34.36 -0.73
CA GLY A 42 -24.71 35.48 -1.58
C GLY A 42 -25.90 36.34 -2.01
N TRP A 43 -27.08 35.74 -2.21
CA TRP A 43 -28.30 36.49 -2.51
C TRP A 43 -28.78 37.29 -1.30
N GLU A 44 -28.85 36.66 -0.12
CA GLU A 44 -29.23 37.33 1.12
C GLU A 44 -28.35 38.55 1.44
N ARG A 45 -27.07 38.47 1.08
CA ARG A 45 -26.05 39.48 1.37
C ARG A 45 -25.63 40.27 0.13
N LEU A 46 -26.49 40.33 -0.88
CA LEU A 46 -26.18 40.97 -2.16
C LEU A 46 -25.74 42.43 -2.02
N ASN A 47 -26.21 43.12 -0.99
CA ASN A 47 -25.82 44.49 -0.63
C ASN A 47 -24.35 44.63 -0.22
N GLN A 48 -23.67 43.55 0.17
CA GLN A 48 -22.25 43.57 0.53
C GLN A 48 -21.32 43.51 -0.69
N LEU A 49 -21.86 43.19 -1.87
CA LEU A 49 -21.10 43.13 -3.11
C LEU A 49 -20.79 44.55 -3.62
N ARG A 50 -19.53 44.97 -3.48
CA ARG A 50 -19.07 46.31 -3.91
C ARG A 50 -18.96 46.45 -5.43
N ASP A 51 -18.54 45.38 -6.12
CA ASP A 51 -18.38 45.36 -7.57
C ASP A 51 -19.13 44.16 -8.15
N LYS A 52 -20.05 44.44 -9.08
CA LYS A 52 -20.87 43.43 -9.77
C LYS A 52 -20.01 42.44 -10.57
N ASN A 53 -18.87 42.89 -11.11
CA ASN A 53 -18.00 42.06 -11.95
C ASN A 53 -17.29 40.95 -11.17
N LEU A 54 -17.22 41.09 -9.84
CA LEU A 54 -16.55 40.13 -8.95
C LEU A 54 -17.48 39.08 -8.36
N ILE A 55 -18.74 38.99 -8.83
CA ILE A 55 -19.76 38.08 -8.28
C ILE A 55 -19.26 36.64 -8.14
N PHE A 56 -18.61 36.08 -9.16
CA PHE A 56 -18.14 34.69 -9.12
C PHE A 56 -17.04 34.49 -8.09
N THR A 57 -16.06 35.39 -8.06
CA THR A 57 -14.97 35.35 -7.07
C THR A 57 -15.52 35.50 -5.66
N TRP A 58 -16.46 36.42 -5.47
CA TRP A 58 -17.10 36.67 -4.18
C TRP A 58 -17.93 35.48 -3.69
N VAL A 59 -18.75 34.86 -4.54
CA VAL A 59 -19.48 33.64 -4.15
C VAL A 59 -18.52 32.48 -3.90
N ASN A 60 -17.43 32.34 -4.67
CA ASN A 60 -16.41 31.32 -4.43
C ASN A 60 -15.71 31.50 -3.09
N THR A 61 -15.50 32.74 -2.60
CA THR A 61 -14.95 32.95 -1.25
C THR A 61 -15.94 32.57 -0.17
N ILE A 62 -17.24 32.85 -0.35
CA ILE A 62 -18.31 32.37 0.54
C ILE A 62 -18.31 30.84 0.60
N ALA A 63 -18.34 30.19 -0.58
CA ALA A 63 -18.34 28.74 -0.71
C ALA A 63 -17.12 28.10 -0.04
N LEU A 64 -15.92 28.61 -0.30
CA LEU A 64 -14.69 28.09 0.29
C LEU A 64 -14.66 28.23 1.80
N ASN A 65 -15.15 29.36 2.34
CA ASN A 65 -15.21 29.57 3.79
C ASN A 65 -16.24 28.66 4.45
N MET A 66 -17.38 28.42 3.79
CA MET A 66 -18.37 27.45 4.27
C MET A 66 -17.79 26.03 4.29
N TYR A 67 -17.16 25.60 3.20
CA TYR A 67 -16.51 24.29 3.13
C TYR A 67 -15.43 24.11 4.22
N ARG A 68 -14.57 25.12 4.41
CA ARG A 68 -13.56 25.12 5.49
C ARG A 68 -14.17 25.12 6.88
N SER A 69 -15.34 25.74 7.06
CA SER A 69 -16.04 25.69 8.34
C SER A 69 -16.54 24.28 8.62
N VAL A 70 -17.10 23.60 7.62
CA VAL A 70 -17.55 22.20 7.73
C VAL A 70 -16.37 21.29 8.06
N LEU A 71 -15.26 21.41 7.32
CA LEU A 71 -14.03 20.64 7.59
C LEU A 71 -13.48 20.87 9.01
N ARG A 72 -13.62 22.08 9.56
CA ARG A 72 -13.19 22.38 10.94
C ARG A 72 -14.16 21.84 12.00
N SER A 73 -15.44 21.71 11.65
CA SER A 73 -16.46 21.17 12.55
C SER A 73 -16.59 19.64 12.46
N GLU A 74 -16.10 19.03 11.38
CA GLU A 74 -15.96 17.57 11.31
C GLU A 74 -14.99 17.12 12.41
N PRO A 75 -15.36 16.11 13.22
CA PRO A 75 -14.51 15.64 14.30
C PRO A 75 -13.15 15.27 13.71
N ALA A 76 -12.08 15.85 14.27
CA ALA A 76 -10.70 15.69 13.80
C ALA A 76 -10.22 14.23 13.73
N TYR A 77 -11.02 13.29 14.22
CA TYR A 77 -10.78 11.86 14.25
C TYR A 77 -11.96 11.11 13.63
N HIS A 78 -11.85 10.78 12.34
CA HIS A 78 -12.61 9.66 11.80
C HIS A 78 -11.95 8.37 12.29
N ALA A 79 -12.75 7.43 12.78
CA ALA A 79 -12.27 6.09 13.10
C ALA A 79 -11.71 5.46 11.81
N LEU A 80 -10.40 5.21 11.79
CA LEU A 80 -9.78 4.48 10.69
C LEU A 80 -10.35 3.07 10.66
N PRO A 81 -10.64 2.50 9.47
CA PRO A 81 -11.03 1.11 9.40
C PRO A 81 -9.93 0.25 9.99
N GLU A 82 -10.32 -0.67 10.88
CA GLU A 82 -9.41 -1.59 11.53
C GLU A 82 -8.93 -2.62 10.49
N LEU A 83 -7.79 -2.32 9.86
CA LEU A 83 -7.15 -3.21 8.90
C LEU A 83 -6.46 -4.33 9.68
N VAL A 84 -7.15 -5.46 9.85
CA VAL A 84 -6.56 -6.65 10.48
C VAL A 84 -5.54 -7.27 9.52
N THR A 85 -4.28 -6.86 9.62
CA THR A 85 -3.17 -7.56 8.98
C THR A 85 -2.78 -8.77 9.83
N LYS A 86 -3.00 -9.98 9.32
CA LYS A 86 -2.47 -11.20 9.95
C LYS A 86 -0.95 -11.22 9.76
N ALA A 87 -0.21 -10.77 10.76
CA ALA A 87 1.24 -10.95 10.81
C ALA A 87 1.55 -12.45 11.05
N GLY A 88 1.69 -13.20 9.98
CA GLY A 88 2.17 -14.58 10.03
C GLY A 88 3.70 -14.61 10.09
N ILE A 89 4.26 -15.38 11.02
CA ILE A 89 5.70 -15.70 10.99
C ILE A 89 5.95 -16.58 9.76
N ASN A 90 6.81 -16.13 8.85
CA ASN A 90 7.21 -16.92 7.68
C ASN A 90 8.23 -17.99 8.10
N LEU A 91 7.74 -19.11 8.64
CA LEU A 91 8.56 -20.26 9.05
C LEU A 91 9.40 -20.80 7.89
N ALA A 92 8.88 -20.77 6.66
CA ALA A 92 9.60 -21.23 5.47
C ALA A 92 10.87 -20.41 5.22
N ALA A 93 10.86 -19.10 5.43
CA ALA A 93 12.05 -18.27 5.30
C ALA A 93 13.13 -18.64 6.33
N ILE A 94 12.72 -18.92 7.57
CA ILE A 94 13.61 -19.38 8.66
C ILE A 94 14.23 -20.74 8.31
N ASP A 95 13.41 -21.68 7.83
CA ASP A 95 13.86 -23.00 7.44
C ASP A 95 14.83 -22.94 6.28
N VAL A 96 14.54 -22.16 5.24
CA VAL A 96 15.45 -21.99 4.10
C VAL A 96 16.79 -21.41 4.53
N ALA A 97 16.81 -20.40 5.39
CA ALA A 97 18.06 -19.84 5.92
C ALA A 97 18.89 -20.89 6.67
N ARG A 98 18.24 -21.78 7.42
CA ARG A 98 18.89 -22.89 8.14
C ARG A 98 19.43 -23.96 7.17
N ILE A 99 18.68 -24.28 6.12
CA ILE A 99 19.08 -25.24 5.07
C ILE A 99 20.27 -24.69 4.27
N LEU A 100 20.27 -23.42 3.89
CA LEU A 100 21.37 -22.82 3.13
C LEU A 100 22.68 -22.80 3.93
N LYS A 101 22.64 -22.64 5.26
CA LYS A 101 23.82 -22.72 6.13
C LYS A 101 24.52 -24.09 6.10
N ILE A 102 23.78 -25.18 5.85
CA ILE A 102 24.35 -26.52 5.79
C ILE A 102 24.74 -26.95 4.37
N CYS A 103 24.44 -26.16 3.33
CA CYS A 103 24.83 -26.44 1.95
C CYS A 103 26.32 -26.19 1.71
N ARG A 104 26.90 -26.79 0.66
CA ARG A 104 28.28 -26.44 0.24
C ARG A 104 28.28 -24.99 -0.29
N PRO A 105 29.38 -24.23 -0.16
CA PRO A 105 29.42 -22.82 -0.60
C PRO A 105 28.97 -22.63 -2.07
N CYS A 106 29.45 -23.48 -2.99
CA CYS A 106 29.08 -23.40 -4.40
C CYS A 106 27.60 -23.73 -4.67
N ASP A 107 27.04 -24.69 -3.94
CA ASP A 107 25.63 -25.09 -4.06
C ASP A 107 24.71 -24.02 -3.46
N ARG A 108 25.12 -23.44 -2.32
CA ARG A 108 24.43 -22.34 -1.65
C ARG A 108 24.32 -21.12 -2.56
N MET A 109 25.44 -20.68 -3.13
CA MET A 109 25.47 -19.52 -4.02
C MET A 109 24.53 -19.71 -5.23
N LEU A 110 24.51 -20.92 -5.82
CA LEU A 110 23.65 -21.23 -6.95
C LEU A 110 22.16 -21.22 -6.58
N LEU A 111 21.80 -21.76 -5.40
CA LEU A 111 20.42 -21.76 -4.90
C LEU A 111 19.95 -20.35 -4.52
N GLU A 112 20.81 -19.55 -3.87
CA GLU A 112 20.51 -18.15 -3.51
C GLU A 112 20.23 -17.30 -4.76
N GLN A 113 21.06 -17.44 -5.81
CA GLN A 113 20.83 -16.72 -7.06
C GLN A 113 19.51 -17.13 -7.73
N GLN A 114 19.16 -18.42 -7.71
CA GLN A 114 17.89 -18.89 -8.24
C GLN A 114 16.69 -18.34 -7.44
N MET A 115 16.81 -18.23 -6.12
CA MET A 115 15.78 -17.65 -5.25
C MET A 115 15.62 -16.14 -5.43
N GLN A 116 16.68 -15.45 -5.84
CA GLN A 116 16.65 -14.03 -6.23
C GLN A 116 16.03 -13.81 -7.62
N GLY A 117 15.60 -14.87 -8.30
CA GLY A 117 14.92 -14.79 -9.60
C GLY A 117 15.82 -14.95 -10.82
N ALA A 118 17.12 -15.28 -10.64
CA ALA A 118 18.00 -15.52 -11.78
C ALA A 118 17.56 -16.75 -12.59
N THR A 119 17.50 -16.60 -13.92
CA THR A 119 17.12 -17.69 -14.81
C THR A 119 18.28 -18.67 -15.04
N THR A 120 18.00 -19.89 -15.48
CA THR A 120 19.03 -20.88 -15.81
C THR A 120 19.96 -20.42 -16.93
N GLU A 121 19.43 -19.64 -17.89
CA GLU A 121 20.18 -19.04 -18.98
C GLU A 121 21.15 -17.95 -18.50
N GLU A 122 20.69 -17.06 -17.61
CA GLU A 122 21.54 -16.01 -17.02
C GLU A 122 22.67 -16.60 -16.18
N LEU A 123 22.37 -17.63 -15.39
CA LEU A 123 23.36 -18.35 -14.59
C LEU A 123 24.39 -19.06 -15.46
N ALA A 124 23.96 -19.66 -16.57
CA ALA A 124 24.81 -20.32 -17.55
C ALA A 124 25.79 -19.32 -18.19
N ARG A 125 25.27 -18.19 -18.67
CA ARG A 125 26.07 -17.09 -19.24
C ARG A 125 27.07 -16.53 -18.25
N LYS A 126 26.65 -16.26 -17.00
CA LYS A 126 27.51 -15.71 -15.95
C LYS A 126 28.64 -16.65 -15.53
N GLN A 127 28.41 -17.96 -15.59
CA GLN A 127 29.39 -18.97 -15.17
C GLN A 127 30.15 -19.62 -16.32
N GLY A 128 29.89 -19.22 -17.58
CA GLY A 128 30.57 -19.76 -18.76
C GLY A 128 30.28 -21.25 -19.02
N VAL A 129 29.09 -21.73 -18.65
CA VAL A 129 28.69 -23.14 -18.80
C VAL A 129 27.37 -23.26 -19.57
N THR A 130 27.04 -24.48 -20.01
CA THR A 130 25.76 -24.72 -20.69
C THR A 130 24.58 -24.66 -19.72
N GLU A 131 23.40 -24.31 -20.24
CA GLU A 131 22.17 -24.27 -19.45
C GLU A 131 21.84 -25.63 -18.81
N THR A 132 22.05 -26.71 -19.56
CA THR A 132 21.90 -28.09 -19.07
C THR A 132 22.81 -28.38 -17.87
N ALA A 133 24.05 -27.88 -17.88
CA ALA A 133 24.96 -28.03 -16.75
C ALA A 133 24.45 -27.31 -15.49
N ILE A 134 23.88 -26.11 -15.63
CA ILE A 134 23.25 -25.40 -14.51
C ILE A 134 22.04 -26.17 -13.97
N ARG A 135 21.15 -26.67 -14.84
CA ARG A 135 19.99 -27.48 -14.44
C ARG A 135 20.40 -28.72 -13.65
N ILE A 136 21.42 -29.45 -14.11
CA ILE A 136 21.96 -30.62 -13.40
C ILE A 136 22.57 -30.22 -12.05
N ARG A 137 23.32 -29.11 -11.99
CA ARG A 137 23.92 -28.60 -10.75
C ARG A 137 22.85 -28.19 -9.73
N LEU A 138 21.81 -27.49 -10.14
CA LEU A 138 20.66 -27.15 -9.29
C LEU A 138 19.97 -28.41 -8.75
N LEU A 139 19.73 -29.40 -9.61
CA LEU A 139 19.15 -30.68 -9.19
C LEU A 139 20.01 -31.38 -8.13
N ARG A 140 21.34 -31.46 -8.36
CA ARG A 140 22.28 -32.06 -7.41
C ARG A 140 22.35 -31.27 -6.09
N ALA A 141 22.38 -29.94 -6.17
CA ALA A 141 22.38 -29.06 -4.99
C ALA A 141 21.12 -29.28 -4.12
N ARG A 142 19.93 -29.36 -4.73
CA ARG A 142 18.68 -29.64 -4.00
C ARG A 142 18.68 -31.03 -3.36
N ARG A 143 19.14 -32.07 -4.08
CA ARG A 143 19.26 -33.43 -3.52
C ARG A 143 20.25 -33.50 -2.36
N ALA A 144 21.39 -32.81 -2.49
CA ALA A 144 22.38 -32.74 -1.43
C ALA A 144 21.85 -32.00 -0.20
N ALA A 145 21.13 -30.88 -0.39
CA ALA A 145 20.47 -30.16 0.69
C ALA A 145 19.46 -31.05 1.42
N ARG A 146 18.59 -31.74 0.69
CA ARG A 146 17.61 -32.69 1.25
C ARG A 146 18.27 -33.77 2.09
N SER A 147 19.28 -34.46 1.55
CA SER A 147 19.99 -35.53 2.28
C SER A 147 20.65 -35.02 3.57
N ARG A 148 21.15 -33.78 3.59
CA ARG A 148 21.75 -33.19 4.80
C ARG A 148 20.72 -32.82 5.85
N VAL A 149 19.54 -32.36 5.44
CA VAL A 149 18.41 -32.09 6.35
C VAL A 149 17.93 -33.40 6.98
N GLU A 150 17.70 -34.44 6.17
CA GLU A 150 17.25 -35.76 6.64
C GLU A 150 18.26 -36.37 7.62
N LYS A 151 19.56 -36.33 7.33
CA LYS A 151 20.61 -36.80 8.27
C LYS A 151 20.66 -36.01 9.57
N ARG A 152 20.29 -34.73 9.54
CA ARG A 152 20.28 -33.88 10.75
C ARG A 152 19.04 -34.14 11.59
N SER A 153 17.88 -34.36 10.96
CA SER A 153 16.66 -34.71 11.68
C SER A 153 16.79 -36.07 12.38
N THR A 154 17.40 -37.07 11.73
CA THR A 154 17.64 -38.38 12.35
C THR A 154 18.61 -38.28 13.53
N ARG A 155 19.73 -37.55 13.39
CA ARG A 155 20.69 -37.32 14.50
C ARG A 155 20.07 -36.59 15.69
N SER A 156 19.24 -35.57 15.43
CA SER A 156 18.53 -34.87 16.52
C SER A 156 17.53 -35.78 17.24
N ALA A 157 16.85 -36.68 16.52
CA ALA A 157 15.94 -37.66 17.12
C ALA A 157 16.68 -38.70 17.97
N GLU A 158 17.81 -39.22 17.49
CA GLU A 158 18.67 -40.16 18.22
C GLU A 158 19.28 -39.53 19.48
N ALA A 159 19.73 -38.27 19.40
CA ALA A 159 20.27 -37.54 20.56
C ALA A 159 19.20 -37.29 21.63
N ASN A 160 17.97 -36.97 21.23
CA ASN A 160 16.85 -36.80 22.15
C ASN A 160 16.45 -38.13 22.82
N HIS A 161 16.49 -39.24 22.07
CA HIS A 161 16.20 -40.57 22.63
C HIS A 161 17.29 -41.05 23.60
N SER A 162 18.57 -40.79 23.30
CA SER A 162 19.69 -41.09 24.20
C SER A 162 19.67 -40.26 25.49
N PHE A 163 19.18 -39.03 25.42
CA PHE A 163 19.06 -38.16 26.59
C PHE A 163 17.93 -38.63 27.50
N ALA A 164 16.77 -38.99 26.93
CA ALA A 164 15.65 -39.57 27.68
C ALA A 164 16.05 -40.88 28.40
N ALA A 165 16.73 -41.80 27.70
CA ALA A 165 17.18 -43.07 28.29
C ALA A 165 18.23 -42.93 29.41
N LYS A 166 18.96 -41.80 29.46
CA LYS A 166 19.91 -41.49 30.55
C LYS A 166 19.23 -40.86 31.76
N CYS A 167 18.10 -40.16 31.57
CA CYS A 167 17.30 -39.62 32.67
C CYS A 167 16.50 -40.71 33.40
N ASP A 168 16.11 -41.80 32.72
CA ASP A 168 15.35 -42.90 33.32
C ASP A 168 16.23 -43.93 34.08
N ALA A 169 17.56 -43.79 34.00
CA ALA A 169 18.54 -44.71 34.62
C ALA A 169 19.26 -44.11 35.85
N ALA A 170 18.82 -42.96 36.33
CA ALA A 170 19.31 -42.26 37.53
C ALA A 170 18.20 -42.18 38.58
#